data_AF-A0A967GP98-F1
#
_entry.id   AF-A0A967GP98-F1
#
_cell.length_a   1.000
_cell.length_b   1.000
_cell.length_c   1.000
_cell.angle_alpha   90.00
_cell.angle_beta   90.00
_cell.angle_gamma   90.00
#
_symmetry.space_group_name_H-M   'P 1'
#
loop_
_entity.id
_entity.type
_entity.pdbx_description
1 polymer ?
#
loop_
_entity_poly.entity_id
_entity_poly.type
_entity_poly.pdbx_seq_one_letter_code
_entity_poly.pdbx_strand_id
1 'polypeptide(L)'
;YNAAHAGRYEQNLVRLIEQLRTDFDAPKAKFVCATLGQTRKGAPGNEGKILEAQLAVDGETGKYEKFRGNVATVYTNPLSQGGASNGHYGGNAETYMDVGDALGRAMARLLAAK
;
A
#
# COMPACT_ATOMS: atom_id res chain seq x y z
N TYR A 1 16.45 5.33 -3.97
CA TYR A 1 16.11 4.67 -2.69
C TYR A 1 17.34 3.98 -2.10
N ASN A 2 17.47 3.92 -0.78
CA ASN A 2 18.54 3.18 -0.08
C ASN A 2 18.24 1.67 -0.05
N ALA A 3 19.24 0.84 -0.34
CA ALA A 3 19.07 -0.61 -0.45
C ALA A 3 18.74 -1.30 0.88
N ALA A 4 19.35 -0.86 1.98
CA ALA A 4 19.08 -1.43 3.31
C ALA A 4 17.66 -1.13 3.77
N HIS A 5 17.13 0.06 3.46
CA HIS A 5 15.75 0.41 3.76
C HIS A 5 14.75 -0.33 2.87
N ALA A 6 15.01 -0.42 1.56
CA ALA A 6 14.16 -1.17 0.64
C ALA A 6 14.06 -2.65 1.02
N GLY A 7 15.18 -3.27 1.42
CA GLY A 7 15.21 -4.67 1.87
C GLY A 7 14.46 -4.93 3.18
N ARG A 8 14.17 -3.90 3.99
CA ARG A 8 13.39 -4.03 5.23
C ARG A 8 11.96 -3.50 5.12
N TYR A 9 11.55 -3.00 3.95
CA TYR A 9 10.27 -2.32 3.80
C TYR A 9 9.09 -3.23 4.16
N GLU A 10 9.10 -4.49 3.71
CA GLU A 10 8.05 -5.47 3.98
C GLU A 10 7.91 -5.74 5.48
N GLN A 11 9.02 -6.11 6.15
CA GLN A 11 9.06 -6.36 7.59
C GLN A 11 8.58 -5.15 8.40
N ASN A 12 9.02 -3.95 8.02
CA ASN A 12 8.66 -2.73 8.72
C ASN A 12 7.18 -2.36 8.51
N LEU A 13 6.65 -2.55 7.30
CA LEU A 13 5.23 -2.30 7.01
C LEU A 13 4.32 -3.26 7.77
N VAL A 14 4.65 -4.55 7.81
CA VAL A 14 3.94 -5.55 8.62
C VAL A 14 3.93 -5.14 10.08
N ARG A 15 5.10 -4.79 10.62
CA ARG A 15 5.24 -4.35 12.01
C ARG A 15 4.44 -3.07 12.29
N LEU A 16 4.44 -2.11 11.37
CA LEU A 16 3.65 -0.87 11.51
C LEU A 16 2.16 -1.17 11.62
N ILE A 17 1.62 -2.02 10.74
CA ILE A 17 0.20 -2.39 10.76
C ILE A 17 -0.18 -3.03 12.11
N GLU A 18 0.66 -3.95 12.60
CA GLU A 18 0.43 -4.62 13.89
C GLU A 18 0.55 -3.66 15.07
N GLN A 19 1.57 -2.81 15.08
CA GLN A 19 1.82 -1.87 16.16
C GLN A 19 0.69 -0.84 16.27
N LEU A 20 0.20 -0.30 15.15
CA LEU A 20 -0.94 0.62 15.16
C LEU A 20 -2.17 -0.06 15.78
N ARG A 21 -2.43 -1.34 15.47
CA ARG A 21 -3.55 -2.06 16.07
C ARG A 21 -3.38 -2.27 17.57
N THR A 22 -2.16 -2.54 18.03
CA THR A 22 -1.85 -2.68 19.46
C THR A 22 -2.00 -1.34 20.19
N ASP A 23 -1.39 -0.27 19.67
CA ASP A 23 -1.34 1.04 20.34
C ASP A 23 -2.73 1.68 20.49
N PHE A 24 -3.64 1.38 19.56
CA PHE A 24 -5.02 1.88 19.57
C PHE A 24 -6.06 0.88 20.10
N ASP A 25 -5.63 -0.26 20.67
CA ASP A 25 -6.53 -1.36 21.12
C ASP A 25 -7.57 -1.75 20.05
N ALA A 26 -7.12 -1.81 18.80
CA ALA A 26 -7.97 -1.98 17.63
C ALA A 26 -7.53 -3.19 16.79
N PRO A 27 -7.58 -4.43 17.34
CA PRO A 27 -7.02 -5.63 16.68
C PRO A 27 -7.66 -5.96 15.33
N LYS A 28 -8.89 -5.47 15.08
CA LYS A 28 -9.64 -5.68 13.83
C LYS A 28 -9.66 -4.46 12.91
N ALA A 29 -8.93 -3.39 13.23
CA ALA A 29 -8.90 -2.19 12.39
C ALA A 29 -8.46 -2.54 10.98
N LYS A 30 -9.27 -2.14 9.99
CA LYS A 30 -8.97 -2.34 8.58
C LYS A 30 -7.84 -1.39 8.16
N PHE A 31 -6.97 -1.87 7.29
CA PHE A 31 -5.83 -1.08 6.80
C PHE A 31 -5.82 -1.10 5.27
N VAL A 32 -5.61 0.05 4.64
CA VAL A 32 -5.46 0.14 3.18
C VAL A 32 -4.16 0.84 2.84
N CYS A 33 -3.36 0.22 1.98
CA CYS A 33 -2.06 0.72 1.53
C CYS A 33 -2.13 1.12 0.06
N ALA A 34 -1.67 2.33 -0.29
CA ALA A 34 -1.40 2.70 -1.68
C ALA A 34 0.06 2.40 -2.04
N THR A 35 0.29 1.87 -3.23
CA THR A 35 1.66 1.74 -3.76
C THR A 35 2.23 3.07 -4.27
N LEU A 36 3.49 3.07 -4.69
CA LEU A 36 4.08 4.20 -5.42
C LEU A 36 3.54 4.30 -6.85
N GLY A 37 2.82 5.38 -7.17
CA GLY A 37 2.17 5.58 -8.47
C GLY A 37 3.11 5.62 -9.68
N GLN A 38 4.40 5.91 -9.51
CA GLN A 38 5.38 5.86 -10.60
C GLN A 38 5.92 4.45 -10.89
N THR A 39 5.75 3.50 -9.98
CA THR A 39 6.45 2.21 -10.04
C THR A 39 5.57 1.15 -10.68
N ARG A 40 6.04 0.61 -11.83
CA ARG A 40 5.38 -0.52 -12.49
C ARG A 40 5.76 -1.84 -11.85
N LYS A 41 4.84 -2.81 -11.84
CA LYS A 41 5.16 -4.22 -11.52
C LYS A 41 6.32 -4.71 -12.40
N GLY A 42 7.28 -5.40 -11.79
CA GLY A 42 8.52 -5.83 -12.45
C GLY A 42 9.58 -4.74 -12.60
N ALA A 43 9.38 -3.54 -12.03
CA ALA A 43 10.44 -2.53 -11.96
C ALA A 43 11.68 -3.11 -11.26
N PRO A 44 12.89 -2.88 -11.79
CA PRO A 44 14.10 -3.36 -11.17
C PRO A 44 14.46 -2.54 -9.93
N GLY A 45 15.51 -2.96 -9.23
CA GLY A 45 16.12 -2.15 -8.18
C GLY A 45 15.27 -1.96 -6.93
N ASN A 46 15.47 -0.84 -6.26
CA ASN A 46 14.92 -0.62 -4.93
C ASN A 46 13.45 -0.20 -4.96
N GLU A 47 12.98 0.52 -6.00
CA GLU A 47 11.55 0.80 -6.17
C GLU A 47 10.73 -0.49 -6.37
N GLY A 48 11.26 -1.45 -7.13
CA GLY A 48 10.64 -2.76 -7.32
C GLY A 48 10.48 -3.51 -6.01
N LYS A 49 11.54 -3.58 -5.21
CA LYS A 49 11.51 -4.19 -3.87
C LYS A 49 10.48 -3.53 -2.94
N ILE A 50 10.37 -2.21 -2.98
CA ILE A 50 9.38 -1.48 -2.18
C ILE A 50 7.95 -1.78 -2.67
N LEU A 51 7.74 -1.81 -3.99
CA LEU A 51 6.44 -2.16 -4.57
C LEU A 51 6.03 -3.60 -4.20
N GLU A 52 6.93 -4.57 -4.32
CA GLU A 52 6.69 -5.96 -3.93
C GLU A 52 6.34 -6.07 -2.45
N ALA A 53 7.05 -5.34 -1.59
CA ALA A 53 6.77 -5.29 -0.16
C ALA A 53 5.37 -4.69 0.16
N GLN A 54 4.95 -3.66 -0.56
CA GLN A 54 3.60 -3.09 -0.42
C GLN A 54 2.51 -4.05 -0.88
N LEU A 55 2.75 -4.78 -1.99
CA LEU A 55 1.80 -5.79 -2.49
C LEU A 55 1.76 -7.03 -1.59
N ALA A 56 2.86 -7.37 -0.92
CA ALA A 56 2.94 -8.53 -0.04
C ALA A 56 2.00 -8.48 1.17
N VAL A 57 1.61 -7.29 1.64
CA VAL A 57 0.70 -7.15 2.79
C VAL A 57 -0.78 -7.21 2.43
N ASP A 58 -1.11 -7.32 1.15
CA ASP A 58 -2.50 -7.45 0.69
C ASP A 58 -3.15 -8.71 1.28
N GLY A 59 -4.39 -8.58 1.76
CA GLY A 59 -5.12 -9.67 2.40
C GLY A 59 -5.70 -10.71 1.45
N GLU A 60 -5.83 -10.42 0.16
CA GLU A 60 -6.40 -11.36 -0.83
C GLU A 60 -5.30 -12.11 -1.58
N THR A 61 -4.24 -11.40 -1.96
CA THR A 61 -3.19 -11.87 -2.88
C THR A 61 -1.78 -11.84 -2.30
N GLY A 62 -1.61 -11.28 -1.10
CA GLY A 62 -0.32 -11.14 -0.44
C GLY A 62 0.14 -12.40 0.30
N LYS A 63 1.22 -12.25 1.09
CA LYS A 63 1.94 -13.33 1.76
C LYS A 63 1.43 -13.65 3.17
N TYR A 64 0.69 -12.73 3.79
CA TYR A 64 0.41 -12.77 5.22
C TYR A 64 -1.03 -13.19 5.51
N GLU A 65 -1.22 -14.46 5.90
CA GLU A 65 -2.55 -15.00 6.23
C GLU A 65 -3.28 -14.18 7.30
N LYS A 66 -2.56 -13.65 8.28
CA LYS A 66 -3.10 -12.76 9.33
C LYS A 66 -3.74 -11.46 8.80
N PHE A 67 -3.47 -11.10 7.54
CA PHE A 67 -4.03 -9.92 6.89
C PHE A 67 -5.25 -10.22 6.03
N ARG A 68 -5.63 -11.50 5.88
CA ARG A 68 -6.81 -11.90 5.13
C ARG A 68 -8.07 -11.20 5.63
N GLY A 69 -8.76 -10.54 4.70
CA GLY A 69 -10.00 -9.78 4.97
C GLY A 69 -9.84 -8.54 5.86
N ASN A 70 -8.61 -8.12 6.20
CA ASN A 70 -8.38 -6.94 7.06
C ASN A 70 -7.32 -5.95 6.56
N VAL A 71 -6.50 -6.31 5.58
CA VAL A 71 -5.62 -5.39 4.84
C VAL A 71 -5.92 -5.47 3.35
N ALA A 72 -5.86 -4.34 2.65
CA ALA A 72 -5.88 -4.27 1.19
C ALA A 72 -4.75 -3.39 0.67
N THR A 73 -4.16 -3.75 -0.47
CA THR A 73 -3.21 -2.90 -1.18
C THR A 73 -3.77 -2.47 -2.53
N VAL A 74 -3.82 -1.16 -2.76
CA VAL A 74 -4.21 -0.56 -4.04
C VAL A 74 -2.95 -0.33 -4.88
N TYR A 75 -2.86 -1.03 -6.02
CA TYR A 75 -1.82 -0.78 -7.01
C TYR A 75 -2.13 0.49 -7.80
N THR A 76 -1.44 1.57 -7.46
CA THR A 76 -1.75 2.94 -7.90
C THR A 76 -1.13 3.35 -9.23
N ASN A 77 -0.20 2.57 -9.78
CA ASN A 77 0.49 2.98 -11.01
C ASN A 77 -0.45 3.24 -12.21
N PRO A 78 -1.48 2.41 -12.47
CA PRO A 78 -2.45 2.68 -13.52
C PRO A 78 -3.38 3.86 -13.24
N LEU A 79 -3.46 4.31 -11.98
CA LEU A 79 -4.29 5.44 -11.53
C LEU A 79 -3.51 6.77 -11.53
N SER A 80 -2.19 6.70 -11.72
CA SER A 80 -1.32 7.87 -11.68
C SER A 80 -1.22 8.48 -13.08
N GLN A 81 -1.51 9.78 -13.18
CA GLN A 81 -1.40 10.55 -14.43
C GLN A 81 0.06 10.94 -14.75
N GLY A 82 1.03 10.43 -13.98
CA GLY A 82 2.46 10.67 -14.15
C GLY A 82 3.10 11.40 -12.98
N GLY A 83 4.36 11.77 -13.15
CA GLY A 83 5.19 12.30 -12.06
C GLY A 83 5.65 11.23 -11.07
N ALA A 84 6.47 11.65 -10.10
CA ALA A 84 7.04 10.78 -9.09
C ALA A 84 6.60 11.21 -7.70
N SER A 85 6.58 10.26 -6.76
CA SER A 85 6.16 10.52 -5.37
C SER A 85 7.00 11.61 -4.68
N ASN A 86 8.31 11.68 -4.97
CA ASN A 86 9.20 12.73 -4.44
C ASN A 86 8.97 14.11 -5.07
N GLY A 87 8.29 14.18 -6.22
CA GLY A 87 7.77 15.41 -6.82
C GLY A 87 6.27 15.58 -6.59
N HIS A 88 5.70 14.84 -5.62
CA HIS A 88 4.28 14.84 -5.30
C HIS A 88 3.37 14.70 -6.54
N TYR A 89 3.74 13.80 -7.47
CA TYR A 89 2.96 13.56 -8.70
C TYR A 89 2.70 14.83 -9.53
N GLY A 90 3.59 15.82 -9.44
CA GLY A 90 3.44 17.11 -10.12
C GLY A 90 2.28 17.96 -9.59
N GLY A 91 1.75 17.65 -8.41
CA GLY A 91 0.54 18.29 -7.90
C GLY A 91 -0.72 17.96 -8.72
N ASN A 92 -0.71 16.87 -9.50
CA ASN A 92 -1.83 16.50 -10.36
C ASN A 92 -3.04 16.09 -9.51
N ALA A 93 -4.11 16.88 -9.60
CA ALA A 93 -5.34 16.67 -8.82
C ALA A 93 -6.06 15.37 -9.17
N GLU A 94 -6.02 14.95 -10.42
CA GLU A 94 -6.65 13.71 -10.90
C GLU A 94 -5.98 12.47 -10.30
N THR A 95 -4.64 12.41 -10.26
CA THR A 95 -3.90 11.35 -9.56
C THR A 95 -4.33 11.23 -8.09
N TYR A 96 -4.50 12.36 -7.38
CA TYR A 96 -4.94 12.32 -5.99
C TYR A 96 -6.39 11.85 -5.85
N MET A 97 -7.28 12.30 -6.74
CA MET A 97 -8.67 11.89 -6.74
C MET A 97 -8.81 10.40 -7.04
N ASP A 98 -8.15 9.90 -8.09
CA ASP A 98 -8.24 8.50 -8.52
C ASP A 98 -7.67 7.54 -7.48
N VAL A 99 -6.51 7.88 -6.89
CA VAL A 99 -5.93 7.11 -5.80
C VAL A 99 -6.80 7.17 -4.54
N GLY A 100 -7.35 8.35 -4.21
CA GLY A 100 -8.25 8.53 -3.07
C GLY A 100 -9.54 7.72 -3.19
N ASP A 101 -10.20 7.78 -4.35
CA ASP A 101 -11.42 7.00 -4.64
C ASP A 101 -11.13 5.49 -4.56
N ALA A 102 -10.01 5.03 -5.15
CA ALA A 102 -9.63 3.62 -5.07
C ALA A 102 -9.35 3.15 -3.63
N LEU A 103 -8.65 3.95 -2.82
CA LEU A 103 -8.43 3.67 -1.39
C LEU A 103 -9.74 3.63 -0.62
N GLY A 104 -10.63 4.60 -0.86
CA GLY A 104 -11.95 4.68 -0.23
C GLY A 104 -12.83 3.47 -0.54
N ARG A 105 -12.88 3.05 -1.81
CA ARG A 105 -13.59 1.83 -2.24
C ARG A 105 -13.01 0.56 -1.61
N ALA A 106 -11.68 0.45 -1.54
CA ALA A 106 -11.03 -0.69 -0.88
C ALA A 106 -11.40 -0.73 0.61
N MET A 107 -11.36 0.41 1.31
CA MET A 107 -11.78 0.50 2.71
C MET A 107 -13.25 0.11 2.89
N ALA A 108 -14.15 0.64 2.05
CA ALA A 108 -15.57 0.31 2.11
C ALA A 108 -15.83 -1.19 1.92
N ARG A 109 -15.12 -1.86 1.01
CA ARG A 109 -15.20 -3.32 0.83
C ARG A 109 -14.73 -4.08 2.07
N LEU A 110 -13.60 -3.70 2.65
CA LEU A 110 -13.08 -4.32 3.87
C LEU A 110 -14.05 -4.17 5.06
N LEU A 111 -14.76 -3.04 5.15
CA LEU A 111 -15.76 -2.78 6.18
C LEU A 111 -17.08 -3.51 5.94
N ALA A 112 -17.45 -3.76 4.68
CA ALA A 112 -18.66 -4.50 4.31
C ALA A 112 -18.49 -6.02 4.39
N ALA A 113 -17.26 -6.53 4.31
CA ALA A 113 -16.96 -7.95 4.50
C ALA A 113 -17.25 -8.36 5.96
N LYS A 114 -18.12 -9.36 6.12
CA LYS A 114 -18.52 -9.92 7.43
C LYS A 114 -17.39 -10.70 8.10
#